data_AF-A0A4C1XHF2-F1
#
_entry.id   AF-A0A4C1XHF2-F1
#
_cell.length_a   1.000
_cell.length_b   1.000
_cell.length_c   1.000
_cell.angle_alpha   90.00
_cell.angle_beta   90.00
_cell.angle_gamma   90.00
#
_symmetry.space_group_name_H-M   'P 1'
#
loop_
_entity.id
_entity.type
_entity.pdbx_description
1 polymer ?
#
loop_
_entity_poly.entity_id
_entity_poly.type
_entity_poly.pdbx_seq_one_letter_code
_entity_poly.pdbx_strand_id
1 'polypeptide(L)'
;MAKPRRAPARAVSSTLSYACAAAGPRSVPPAGKQNQTSAADHLNQLMSIISIIDNNELAILAKKFRTAANPTEKLTCLIEHASLVEAIIKNSKF
;
A
#
# COMPACT_ATOMS: atom_id res chain seq x y z
N MET A 1 7.62 73.88 -29.20
CA MET A 1 7.64 72.45 -29.56
C MET A 1 8.85 71.79 -28.91
N ALA A 2 8.64 70.90 -27.94
CA ALA A 2 9.71 70.25 -27.19
C ALA A 2 10.08 68.91 -27.83
N LYS A 3 11.38 68.69 -28.09
CA LYS A 3 11.90 67.47 -28.74
C LYS A 3 12.35 66.48 -27.66
N PRO A 4 11.84 65.23 -27.62
CA PRO A 4 12.28 64.25 -26.63
C PRO A 4 13.74 63.83 -26.87
N ARG A 5 14.59 63.94 -25.84
CA ARG A 5 15.98 63.47 -25.85
C ARG A 5 16.00 61.96 -25.59
N ARG A 6 16.48 61.17 -26.57
CA ARG A 6 16.55 59.69 -26.51
C ARG A 6 17.78 59.27 -25.68
N ALA A 7 17.59 58.55 -24.58
CA ALA A 7 18.68 57.94 -23.81
C ALA A 7 19.21 56.65 -24.51
N PRO A 8 20.48 56.26 -24.35
CA PRO A 8 21.03 55.07 -24.99
C PRO A 8 20.31 53.78 -24.53
N ALA A 9 20.02 52.89 -25.47
CA ALA A 9 19.42 51.59 -25.20
C ALA A 9 20.34 50.74 -24.31
N ARG A 10 19.83 50.30 -23.17
CA ARG A 10 20.55 49.42 -22.24
C ARG A 10 20.65 48.03 -22.87
N ALA A 11 21.86 47.57 -23.15
CA ALA A 11 22.11 46.22 -23.66
C ALA A 11 21.66 45.18 -22.62
N VAL A 12 20.77 44.27 -23.04
CA VAL A 12 20.32 43.14 -22.22
C VAL A 12 21.28 41.97 -22.51
N SER A 13 22.11 41.63 -21.54
CA SER A 13 23.02 40.48 -21.64
C SER A 13 22.21 39.18 -21.67
N SER A 14 22.23 38.45 -22.79
CA SER A 14 21.62 37.13 -22.89
C SER A 14 22.59 36.08 -22.34
N THR A 15 22.71 35.95 -21.03
CA THR A 15 23.35 34.78 -20.41
C THR A 15 22.33 33.64 -20.37
N LEU A 16 22.06 33.04 -21.54
CA LEU A 16 21.31 31.79 -21.60
C LEU A 16 22.21 30.68 -21.04
N SER A 17 21.88 30.29 -19.82
CA SER A 17 22.57 29.27 -19.03
C SER A 17 22.54 27.92 -19.75
N TYR A 18 23.73 27.37 -20.02
CA TYR A 18 23.95 26.03 -20.63
C TYR A 18 23.26 24.89 -19.87
N ALA A 19 22.86 25.12 -18.61
CA ALA A 19 22.25 24.12 -17.73
C ALA A 19 20.90 23.56 -18.23
N CYS A 20 20.13 24.30 -19.03
CA CYS A 20 18.80 23.86 -19.45
C CYS A 20 18.80 22.97 -20.71
N ALA A 21 19.92 22.86 -21.43
CA ALA A 21 19.98 22.15 -22.71
C ALA A 21 20.16 20.62 -22.59
N ALA A 22 20.50 20.11 -21.39
CA ALA A 22 20.78 18.68 -21.19
C ALA A 22 19.60 17.85 -20.67
N ALA A 23 18.43 18.46 -20.41
CA ALA A 23 17.25 17.74 -19.97
C ALA A 23 16.53 17.11 -21.17
N GLY A 24 17.09 16.02 -21.70
CA GLY A 24 16.41 15.18 -22.69
C GLY A 24 15.08 14.61 -22.16
N PRO A 25 14.19 14.10 -23.02
CA PRO A 25 12.90 13.54 -22.63
C PRO A 25 13.10 12.50 -21.51
N ARG A 26 12.57 12.79 -20.32
CA ARG A 26 12.65 11.85 -19.21
C ARG A 26 11.77 10.66 -19.57
N SER A 27 12.38 9.52 -19.87
CA SER A 27 11.67 8.26 -20.07
C SER A 27 10.80 8.01 -18.83
N VAL A 28 9.48 8.06 -19.00
CA VAL A 28 8.54 7.72 -17.94
C VAL A 28 8.75 6.23 -17.64
N PRO A 29 9.00 5.81 -16.39
CA PRO A 29 9.08 4.40 -16.06
C PRO A 29 7.76 3.74 -16.50
N PRO A 30 7.78 2.56 -17.15
CA PRO A 30 6.54 1.86 -17.43
C PRO A 30 5.80 1.70 -16.10
N ALA A 31 4.57 2.20 -16.05
CA ALA A 31 3.70 2.03 -14.90
C ALA A 31 3.68 0.54 -14.59
N GLY A 32 4.24 0.17 -13.43
CA GLY A 32 4.28 -1.22 -13.00
C GLY A 32 2.88 -1.77 -13.10
N LYS A 33 2.73 -2.95 -13.73
CA LYS A 33 1.44 -3.63 -13.86
C LYS A 33 0.84 -3.76 -12.45
N GLN A 34 -0.07 -2.88 -12.09
CA GLN A 34 -0.94 -3.12 -10.96
C GLN A 34 -1.79 -4.30 -11.37
N ASN A 35 -1.61 -5.43 -10.68
CA ASN A 35 -2.55 -6.54 -10.76
C ASN A 35 -3.90 -5.98 -10.29
N GLN A 36 -4.72 -5.49 -11.22
CA GLN A 36 -6.08 -5.05 -10.94
C GLN A 36 -6.88 -6.30 -10.59
N THR A 37 -6.84 -6.66 -9.31
CA THR A 37 -7.75 -7.65 -8.74
C THR A 37 -9.16 -7.11 -8.92
N SER A 38 -10.04 -7.91 -9.52
CA SER A 38 -11.42 -7.48 -9.79
C SER A 38 -12.19 -7.39 -8.46
N ALA A 39 -13.22 -6.54 -8.42
CA ALA A 39 -14.16 -6.51 -7.30
C ALA A 39 -14.75 -7.91 -7.02
N ALA A 40 -14.94 -8.72 -8.06
CA ALA A 40 -15.40 -10.10 -7.94
C ALA A 40 -14.40 -10.99 -7.19
N ASP A 41 -13.09 -10.82 -7.40
CA ASP A 41 -12.06 -11.60 -6.73
C ASP A 41 -12.01 -11.27 -5.23
N HIS A 42 -12.17 -10.00 -4.87
CA HIS A 42 -12.28 -9.59 -3.47
C HIS A 42 -13.53 -10.15 -2.78
N LEU A 43 -14.68 -10.16 -3.47
CA LEU A 43 -15.92 -10.75 -2.94
C LEU A 43 -15.80 -12.28 -2.79
N ASN A 44 -15.20 -12.95 -3.78
CA ASN A 44 -14.92 -14.39 -3.70
C ASN A 44 -13.96 -14.73 -2.56
N GLN A 45 -12.94 -13.89 -2.34
CA GLN A 45 -12.03 -14.03 -1.22
C GLN A 45 -12.75 -13.82 0.11
N LEU A 46 -13.60 -12.79 0.23
CA LEU A 46 -14.43 -12.59 1.42
C LEU A 46 -15.36 -13.78 1.70
N MET A 47 -16.01 -14.30 0.65
CA MET A 47 -16.89 -15.47 0.74
C MET A 47 -16.11 -16.73 1.18
N SER A 48 -14.91 -16.91 0.62
CA SER A 48 -13.97 -17.97 0.99
C SER A 48 -13.62 -17.90 2.48
N ILE A 49 -13.28 -16.70 2.98
CA ILE A 49 -12.94 -16.47 4.40
C ILE A 49 -14.11 -16.80 5.32
N ILE A 50 -15.32 -16.36 4.95
CA ILE A 50 -16.55 -16.64 5.69
C ILE A 50 -16.87 -18.15 5.68
N SER A 51 -16.51 -18.88 4.61
CA SER A 51 -16.75 -20.32 4.49
C SER A 51 -15.69 -21.21 5.15
N ILE A 52 -14.43 -20.74 5.23
CA ILE A 52 -13.29 -21.51 5.73
C ILE A 52 -13.17 -21.41 7.25
N ILE A 53 -13.51 -20.25 7.83
CA ILE A 53 -13.38 -20.02 9.28
C ILE A 53 -14.67 -20.49 9.97
N ASP A 54 -14.59 -21.58 10.74
CA ASP A 54 -15.68 -21.95 11.65
C ASP A 54 -15.74 -20.95 12.82
N ASN A 55 -16.77 -20.11 12.82
CA ASN A 55 -17.00 -19.11 13.86
C ASN A 55 -17.26 -19.72 15.24
N ASN A 56 -17.84 -20.92 15.33
CA ASN A 56 -18.05 -21.61 16.60
C ASN A 56 -16.72 -22.07 17.18
N GLU A 57 -15.86 -22.65 16.33
CA GLU A 57 -14.51 -23.06 16.72
C GLU A 57 -13.67 -21.85 17.15
N LEU A 58 -13.76 -20.73 16.43
CA LEU A 58 -13.11 -19.46 16.80
C LEU A 58 -13.58 -18.93 18.16
N ALA A 59 -14.88 -18.97 18.43
CA ALA A 59 -15.43 -18.56 19.72
C ALA A 59 -14.93 -19.43 20.88
N ILE A 60 -14.83 -20.75 20.66
CA ILE A 60 -14.30 -21.70 21.64
C ILE A 60 -12.82 -21.41 21.89
N LEU A 61 -12.01 -21.26 20.83
CA LEU A 61 -10.60 -20.90 20.92
C LEU A 61 -10.40 -19.60 21.70
N ALA A 62 -11.15 -18.55 21.37
CA ALA A 62 -11.05 -17.25 22.05
C ALA A 62 -11.39 -17.35 23.55
N LYS A 63 -12.42 -18.13 23.89
CA LYS A 63 -12.80 -18.37 25.29
C LYS A 63 -11.70 -19.11 26.03
N LYS A 64 -11.20 -20.23 25.50
CA LYS A 64 -10.11 -21.03 26.11
C LYS A 64 -8.84 -20.21 26.28
N PHE A 65 -8.46 -19.45 25.26
CA PHE A 65 -7.27 -18.58 25.27
C PHE A 65 -7.40 -17.46 26.31
N ARG A 66 -8.59 -16.87 26.48
CA ARG A 66 -8.86 -15.87 27.53
C ARG A 66 -8.80 -16.48 28.93
N THR A 67 -9.32 -17.69 29.11
CA THR A 67 -9.37 -18.37 30.42
C THR A 67 -8.04 -19.00 30.85
N ALA A 68 -7.12 -19.23 29.91
CA ALA A 68 -5.80 -19.78 30.19
C ALA A 68 -5.03 -18.90 31.20
N ALA A 69 -4.58 -19.53 32.28
CA ALA A 69 -4.02 -18.85 33.45
C ALA A 69 -2.56 -18.42 33.24
N ASN A 70 -1.85 -19.05 32.30
CA ASN A 70 -0.44 -18.80 32.06
C ASN A 70 -0.08 -18.83 30.55
N PRO A 71 1.11 -18.31 30.17
CA PRO A 71 1.54 -18.30 28.77
C PRO A 71 1.68 -19.69 28.15
N THR A 72 2.02 -20.71 28.94
CA THR A 72 2.17 -22.09 28.45
C THR A 72 0.82 -22.67 28.03
N GLU A 73 -0.22 -22.51 28.83
CA GLU A 73 -1.58 -22.92 28.49
C GLU A 73 -2.13 -22.16 27.28
N LYS A 74 -1.78 -20.87 27.14
CA LYS A 74 -2.10 -20.10 25.94
C LYS A 74 -1.43 -20.68 24.70
N LEU A 75 -0.17 -21.08 24.81
CA LEU A 75 0.55 -21.74 23.72
C LEU A 75 -0.10 -23.09 23.37
N THR A 76 -0.42 -23.91 24.36
CA THR A 76 -1.12 -25.19 24.15
C THR A 76 -2.47 -24.98 23.48
N CYS A 77 -3.24 -23.97 23.92
CA CYS A 77 -4.51 -23.61 23.30
C CYS A 77 -4.37 -23.23 21.82
N LEU A 78 -3.29 -22.55 21.43
CA LEU A 78 -3.02 -22.22 20.02
C LEU A 78 -2.58 -23.46 19.22
N ILE A 79 -1.80 -24.36 19.83
CA ILE A 79 -1.35 -25.61 19.19
C ILE A 79 -2.53 -26.55 18.94
N GLU A 80 -3.46 -26.68 19.89
CA GLU A 80 -4.67 -27.49 19.76
C GLU A 80 -5.56 -27.03 18.59
N HIS A 81 -5.58 -25.73 18.32
CA HIS A 81 -6.38 -25.12 17.24
C HIS A 81 -5.49 -24.61 16.07
N ALA A 82 -4.36 -25.29 15.82
CA ALA A 82 -3.35 -24.83 14.87
C ALA A 82 -3.88 -24.61 13.44
N SER A 83 -4.73 -25.51 12.94
CA SER A 83 -5.31 -25.39 11.59
C SER A 83 -6.18 -24.15 11.43
N LEU A 84 -6.99 -23.81 12.45
CA LEU A 84 -7.80 -22.60 12.45
C LEU A 84 -6.92 -21.35 12.52
N VAL A 85 -5.89 -21.35 13.37
CA VAL A 85 -4.92 -20.24 13.46
C VAL A 85 -4.19 -20.04 12.13
N GLU A 86 -3.76 -21.11 11.48
CA GLU A 86 -3.11 -21.06 10.16
C GLU A 86 -4.07 -20.55 9.08
N ALA A 87 -5.32 -21.01 9.09
CA ALA A 87 -6.36 -20.52 8.18
C ALA A 87 -6.57 -19.01 8.35
N ILE A 88 -6.67 -18.51 9.59
CA ILE A 88 -6.81 -17.07 9.85
C ILE A 88 -5.60 -16.29 9.32
N ILE A 89 -4.38 -16.71 9.61
CA ILE A 89 -3.15 -16.01 9.18
C ILE A 89 -2.99 -15.96 7.66
N LYS A 90 -3.34 -17.05 6.97
CA LYS A 90 -3.29 -17.11 5.49
C LYS A 90 -4.32 -16.18 4.86
N ASN A 91 -5.47 -16.05 5.50
CA ASN A 91 -6.62 -15.33 4.98
C ASN A 91 -6.72 -13.86 5.45
N SER A 92 -5.97 -13.45 6.47
CA SER A 92 -5.92 -12.06 6.94
C SER A 92 -4.96 -11.17 6.17
N LYS A 93 -4.25 -11.72 5.16
CA LYS A 93 -3.41 -10.96 4.23
C LYS A 93 -4.29 -10.32 3.14
N PHE A 94 -5.05 -9.32 3.56
CA PHE A 94 -5.65 -8.34 2.64
C PHE A 94 -4.63 -7.24 2.31
#